data_AF-S4NX44-F1
#
_entry.id   AF-S4NX44-F1
#
_cell.length_a   1.000
_cell.length_b   1.000
_cell.length_c   1.000
_cell.angle_alpha   90.00
_cell.angle_beta   90.00
_cell.angle_gamma   90.00
#
_symmetry.space_group_name_H-M   'P 1'
#
loop_
_entity.id
_entity.type
_entity.pdbx_description
1 polymer ?
#
loop_
_entity_poly.entity_id
_entity_poly.type
_entity_poly.pdbx_seq_one_letter_code
_entity_poly.pdbx_strand_id
1 'polypeptide(L)' 'MTLNIDTFAFWNFTFHEVSQYDLPAVIDYIMDTKGWDVKINYVGHSMGTTILFALLSTKTQYNKVLRAGFALAPVAFM' A
#
# COMPACT_ATOMS: atom_id res chain seq x y z
N MET A 1 -5.23 20.34 7.68
CA MET A 1 -6.47 20.81 7.03
C MET A 1 -7.05 19.62 6.28
N THR A 2 -8.26 19.18 6.60
CA THR A 2 -8.91 18.02 5.94
C THR A 2 -9.78 18.51 4.79
N LEU A 3 -9.80 17.77 3.68
CA LEU A 3 -10.68 18.05 2.55
C LEU A 3 -12.13 17.69 2.92
N ASN A 4 -13.10 18.44 2.38
CA ASN A 4 -14.52 18.12 2.53
C ASN A 4 -14.89 16.95 1.60
N ILE A 5 -15.56 15.93 2.15
CA ILE A 5 -15.94 14.70 1.44
C ILE A 5 -16.89 14.94 0.25
N ASP A 6 -17.62 16.04 0.21
CA ASP A 6 -18.53 16.34 -0.90
C ASP A 6 -17.82 17.00 -2.09
N THR A 7 -16.52 17.29 -1.96
CA THR A 7 -15.75 17.95 -3.02
C THR A 7 -15.08 16.94 -3.94
N PHE A 8 -15.00 17.27 -5.24
CA PHE A 8 -14.24 16.48 -6.21
C PHE A 8 -12.79 16.24 -5.76
N ALA A 9 -12.17 17.23 -5.11
CA ALA A 9 -10.80 17.13 -4.64
C ALA A 9 -10.58 15.99 -3.63
N PHE A 10 -11.57 15.66 -2.79
CA PHE A 10 -11.47 14.54 -1.85
C PHE A 10 -11.43 13.19 -2.57
N TRP A 11 -12.20 13.03 -3.64
CA TRP A 11 -12.30 11.79 -4.43
C TRP A 11 -11.33 11.71 -5.61
N ASN A 12 -10.50 12.73 -5.81
CA ASN A 12 -9.53 12.77 -6.90
C ASN A 12 -8.28 11.94 -6.56
N PHE A 13 -8.47 10.63 -6.39
CA PHE A 13 -7.42 9.66 -6.15
C PHE A 13 -7.68 8.38 -6.97
N THR A 14 -6.63 7.60 -7.13
CA THR A 14 -6.63 6.31 -7.81
C THR A 14 -5.94 5.26 -6.92
N PHE A 15 -5.75 4.04 -7.44
CA PHE A 15 -4.90 3.05 -6.76
C PHE A 15 -3.46 3.55 -6.54
N HIS A 16 -3.01 4.54 -7.32
CA HIS A 16 -1.67 5.10 -7.18
C HIS A 16 -1.49 5.78 -5.82
N GLU A 17 -2.41 6.65 -5.41
CA GLU A 17 -2.37 7.30 -4.10
C GLU A 17 -2.42 6.28 -2.95
N VAL A 18 -3.24 5.24 -3.08
CA VAL A 18 -3.30 4.14 -2.09
C VAL A 18 -1.95 3.42 -1.99
N SER A 19 -1.27 3.22 -3.11
CA SER A 19 0.08 2.63 -3.14
C SER A 19 1.14 3.56 -2.55
N GLN A 20 1.04 4.86 -2.83
CA GLN A 20 2.05 5.84 -2.43
C GLN A 20 1.87 6.35 -0.99
N TYR A 21 0.67 6.33 -0.45
CA TYR A 21 0.37 6.95 0.84
C TYR A 21 -0.24 5.94 1.83
N ASP A 22 -1.37 5.34 1.48
CA ASP A 22 -2.13 4.50 2.41
C ASP A 22 -1.35 3.26 2.84
N LEU A 23 -0.83 2.47 1.88
CA LEU A 23 -0.12 1.23 2.20
C LEU A 23 1.18 1.48 2.99
N PRO A 24 2.04 2.46 2.62
CA PRO A 24 3.14 2.94 3.45
C PRO A 24 2.72 3.29 4.87
N ALA A 25 1.69 4.13 5.04
CA ALA A 25 1.23 4.56 6.36
C ALA A 25 0.77 3.38 7.22
N VAL A 26 0.09 2.38 6.64
CA VAL A 26 -0.30 1.16 7.34
C VAL A 26 0.92 0.32 7.75
N ILE A 27 1.89 0.13 6.85
CA ILE A 27 3.10 -0.65 7.14
C ILE A 27 3.92 0.04 8.24
N ASP A 28 4.13 1.35 8.13
CA ASP A 28 4.89 2.15 9.09
C ASP A 28 4.22 2.11 10.47
N TYR A 29 2.89 2.27 10.52
CA TYR A 29 2.13 2.12 11.76
C TYR A 29 2.31 0.75 12.41
N ILE A 30 2.32 -0.34 11.62
CA ILE A 30 2.57 -1.69 12.13
C ILE A 30 3.99 -1.79 12.70
N MET A 31 4.99 -1.28 12.00
CA MET A 31 6.40 -1.27 12.47
C MET A 31 6.56 -0.47 13.76
N ASP A 32 5.96 0.72 13.84
CA ASP A 32 6.00 1.56 15.04
C ASP A 32 5.31 0.88 16.23
N THR A 33 4.22 0.15 15.97
CA THR A 33 3.45 -0.53 17.02
C THR A 33 4.08 -1.84 17.48
N LYS A 34 4.75 -2.58 16.59
CA LYS A 34 5.25 -3.95 16.85
C LYS A 34 6.78 -4.06 16.96
N GLY A 35 7.51 -3.02 16.57
CA GLY A 35 8.97 -3.01 16.46
C GLY A 35 9.44 -3.09 15.00
N TRP A 36 10.58 -2.44 14.72
CA TRP A 36 11.17 -2.33 13.38
C TRP A 36 11.64 -3.65 12.76
N ASP A 37 11.78 -4.70 13.56
CA ASP A 37 12.16 -6.05 13.15
C ASP A 37 10.96 -6.95 12.79
N VAL A 38 9.73 -6.46 12.97
CA VAL A 38 8.50 -7.19 12.68
C VAL A 38 8.49 -7.69 11.22
N LYS A 39 8.07 -8.94 11.05
CA LYS A 39 7.94 -9.56 9.73
C LYS A 39 6.50 -9.49 9.26
N ILE A 40 6.25 -8.70 8.22
CA ILE A 40 4.92 -8.49 7.67
C ILE A 40 4.70 -9.40 6.46
N ASN A 41 3.62 -10.17 6.48
CA ASN A 41 3.10 -10.85 5.30
C ASN A 41 1.95 -10.03 4.73
N TYR A 42 2.04 -9.65 3.46
CA TYR A 42 0.98 -8.93 2.78
C TYR A 42 0.14 -9.91 1.96
N VAL A 43 -1.19 -9.85 2.04
CA VAL A 43 -2.11 -10.62 1.18
C VAL A 43 -2.98 -9.63 0.43
N GLY A 44 -2.83 -9.58 -0.89
CA GLY A 44 -3.60 -8.71 -1.78
C GLY A 44 -4.49 -9.51 -2.70
N HIS A 45 -5.71 -9.05 -2.93
CA HIS A 45 -6.62 -9.59 -3.95
C HIS A 45 -6.95 -8.52 -4.99
N SER A 46 -6.93 -8.87 -6.28
CA SER A 46 -7.28 -7.97 -7.39
C SER A 46 -6.51 -6.64 -7.29
N MET A 47 -7.19 -5.50 -7.14
CA MET A 47 -6.56 -4.18 -6.96
C MET A 47 -5.55 -4.11 -5.81
N GLY A 48 -5.72 -4.91 -4.74
CA GLY A 48 -4.73 -5.00 -3.66
C GLY A 48 -3.36 -5.48 -4.16
N THR A 49 -3.34 -6.32 -5.20
CA THR A 49 -2.08 -6.74 -5.83
C THR A 49 -1.44 -5.61 -6.63
N THR A 50 -2.23 -4.80 -7.34
CA THR A 50 -1.77 -3.61 -8.07
C THR A 50 -1.12 -2.62 -7.13
N ILE A 51 -1.76 -2.35 -5.99
CA ILE A 51 -1.26 -1.46 -4.94
C ILE A 51 0.09 -1.95 -4.41
N LEU A 52 0.21 -3.26 -4.13
CA LEU A 52 1.47 -3.87 -3.70
C LEU A 52 2.57 -3.74 -4.76
N PHE A 53 2.28 -4.08 -6.02
CA PHE A 53 3.26 -4.02 -7.10
C PHE A 53 3.75 -2.59 -7.36
N ALA A 54 2.84 -1.62 -7.37
CA ALA A 54 3.20 -0.20 -7.49
C ALA A 54 4.08 0.27 -6.32
N LEU A 55 3.82 -0.20 -5.09
CA LEU A 55 4.61 0.20 -3.91
C LEU A 55 6.03 -0.37 -4.02
N LEU A 56 6.15 -1.67 -4.25
CA LEU A 56 7.44 -2.37 -4.23
C LEU A 56 8.34 -1.99 -5.42
N SER A 57 7.76 -1.48 -6.51
CA SER A 57 8.50 -0.97 -7.68
C SER A 57 8.94 0.48 -7.54
N THR A 58 8.19 1.33 -6.83
CA THR A 58 8.48 2.77 -6.71
C THR A 58 9.12 3.18 -5.37
N LYS A 59 8.90 2.40 -4.30
CA LYS A 59 9.43 2.62 -2.95
C LYS A 59 10.12 1.37 -2.43
N THR A 60 11.26 1.08 -3.02
CA THR A 60 12.02 -0.17 -2.80
C THR A 60 12.49 -0.38 -1.35
N GLN A 61 12.44 0.64 -0.48
CA GLN A 61 12.70 0.47 0.96
C GLN A 61 11.73 -0.52 1.62
N TYR A 62 10.48 -0.61 1.15
CA TYR A 62 9.48 -1.55 1.69
C TYR A 62 9.75 -3.01 1.30
N ASN A 63 10.60 -3.26 0.28
CA ASN A 63 10.98 -4.61 -0.13
C ASN A 63 11.74 -5.38 0.97
N LYS A 64 12.39 -4.65 1.90
CA LYS A 64 13.10 -5.22 3.04
C LYS A 64 12.21 -5.45 4.27
N VAL A 65 11.04 -4.80 4.29
CA VAL A 65 10.08 -4.87 5.39
C VAL A 65 9.17 -6.08 5.24
N LEU A 66 8.67 -6.32 4.02
CA LEU A 66 7.79 -7.45 3.76
C LEU A 66 8.58 -8.76 3.74
N ARG A 67 8.09 -9.75 4.49
CA ARG A 67 8.61 -11.12 4.45
C ARG A 67 8.12 -11.86 3.20
N ALA A 68 6.85 -11.69 2.87
CA ALA A 68 6.22 -12.29 1.69
C ALA A 68 5.01 -11.46 1.26
N GLY A 69 4.77 -11.41 -0.04
CA GLY A 69 3.54 -10.89 -0.65
C GLY A 69 2.79 -12.02 -1.33
N PHE A 70 1.52 -12.23 -0.97
CA PHE A 70 0.62 -13.20 -1.58
C PHE A 70 -0.36 -12.44 -2.48
N ALA A 71 -0.28 -12.68 -3.78
CA ALA A 71 -1.11 -12.02 -4.78
C ALA A 71 -2.20 -12.97 -5.29
N LEU A 72 -3.46 -12.68 -4.94
CA LEU A 72 -4.63 -13.46 -5.34
C LEU A 72 -5.34 -12.72 -6.49
N ALA A 73 -5.58 -13.39 -7.62
CA ALA A 73 -6.10 -12.76 -8.84
C ALA A 73 -5.34 -11.47 -9.22
N PRO A 74 -4.03 -11.57 -9.55
CA PRO A 74 -3.17 -10.40 -9.71
C PRO A 74 -3.54 -9.54 -10.92
N VAL A 75 -3.48 -8.22 -10.75
CA VAL A 75 -3.69 -7.22 -11.80
C VAL A 75 -2.49 -6.28 -11.84
N ALA A 76 -1.69 -6.39 -12.91
CA ALA A 76 -0.51 -5.54 -13.13
C ALA A 76 -0.58 -4.71 -14.41
N PHE A 77 -1.40 -5.15 -15.37
CA PHE A 77 -1.67 -4.47 -16.63
C PHE A 77 -3.19 -4.36 -16.79
N MET A 78 -3.66 -3.24 -17.35
CA MET A 78 -5.07 -2.91 -17.55
C MET A 78 -5.33 -2.49 -18.99
#